data_AF-A0A3S4KT44-F1
#
_entry.id   AF-A0A3S4KT44-F1
#
_cell.length_a   1.000
_cell.length_b   1.000
_cell.length_c   1.000
_cell.angle_alpha   90.00
_cell.angle_beta   90.00
_cell.angle_gamma   90.00
#
_symmetry.space_group_name_H-M   'P 1'
#
loop_
_entity.id
_entity.type
_entity.pdbx_description
1 polymer ?
#
loop_
_entity_poly.entity_id
_entity_poly.type
_entity_poly.pdbx_seq_one_letter_code
_entity_poly.pdbx_strand_id
1 'polypeptide(L)' 'MNMMWRKRQRVESLGPSVPFIADDIIETFDHVLSEQVFKLFGEMGCAGQVIYLTHHQYLCEVAKARYSERDDP' A
#
# COMPACT_ATOMS: atom_id res chain seq x y z
N MET A 1 -13.92 30.91 10.80
CA MET A 1 -12.92 30.30 9.91
C MET A 1 -13.43 28.90 9.54
N ASN A 2 -14.29 28.79 8.53
CA ASN A 2 -14.97 27.54 8.18
C ASN A 2 -14.09 26.71 7.24
N MET A 3 -13.46 25.66 7.78
CA MET A 3 -12.81 24.62 6.99
C MET A 3 -13.89 23.66 6.47
N MET A 4 -14.35 23.94 5.26
CA MET A 4 -15.36 23.15 4.56
C MET A 4 -14.67 22.00 3.83
N TRP A 5 -14.62 20.82 4.47
CA TRP A 5 -14.12 19.58 3.86
C TRP A 5 -15.09 19.12 2.77
N ARG A 6 -14.80 19.51 1.53
CA ARG A 6 -15.62 19.19 0.37
C ARG A 6 -15.27 17.77 -0.11
N LYS A 7 -15.97 16.76 0.40
CA LYS A 7 -15.94 15.40 -0.16
C LYS A 7 -16.42 15.46 -1.62
N ARG A 8 -15.48 15.30 -2.55
CA ARG A 8 -15.79 15.12 -3.97
C ARG A 8 -15.17 13.80 -4.42
N GLN A 9 -15.84 12.69 -4.10
CA GLN A 9 -15.59 11.45 -4.81
C GLN A 9 -16.48 11.48 -6.05
N ARG A 10 -15.83 11.70 -7.20
CA ARG A 10 -16.46 11.60 -8.50
C ARG A 10 -15.73 10.47 -9.23
N VAL A 11 -16.39 9.34 -9.41
CA VAL A 11 -15.89 8.28 -10.30
C VAL A 11 -16.37 8.66 -11.70
N GLU A 12 -15.66 9.59 -12.34
CA GLU A 12 -15.75 9.85 -13.78
C GLU A 12 -14.76 8.94 -14.50
N SER A 13 -15.05 8.59 -15.76
CA SER A 13 -14.36 7.56 -16.58
C SER A 13 -12.86 7.44 -16.31
N LEU A 14 -12.45 6.22 -15.93
CA LEU A 14 -11.15 5.81 -15.36
C LEU A 14 -9.95 6.53 -15.99
N GLY A 15 -9.55 7.65 -15.39
CA GLY A 15 -8.24 8.24 -15.60
C GLY A 15 -7.11 7.28 -15.19
N PRO A 16 -5.84 7.71 -15.24
CA PRO A 16 -4.72 6.87 -14.79
C PRO A 16 -5.01 6.27 -13.41
N SER A 17 -4.60 5.01 -13.21
CA SER A 17 -4.84 4.24 -11.99
C SER A 17 -4.50 5.07 -10.75
N VAL A 18 -5.49 5.29 -9.88
CA VAL A 18 -5.31 6.07 -8.64
C VAL A 18 -4.52 5.20 -7.65
N PRO A 19 -3.49 5.74 -6.96
CA PRO A 19 -2.73 4.96 -5.99
C PRO A 19 -3.62 4.42 -4.87
N PHE A 20 -3.41 3.16 -4.51
CA PHE A 20 -3.91 2.58 -3.26
C PHE A 20 -3.01 3.04 -2.11
N ILE A 21 -3.60 3.69 -1.11
CA ILE A 21 -2.89 4.22 0.06
C ILE A 21 -3.42 3.52 1.31
N ALA A 22 -2.53 2.93 2.11
CA ALA A 22 -2.87 2.28 3.37
C ALA A 22 -1.94 2.79 4.49
N ASP A 23 -2.52 3.08 5.65
CA ASP A 23 -1.83 3.62 6.83
C ASP A 23 -2.03 2.65 8.00
N ASP A 24 -0.94 2.09 8.52
CA ASP A 24 -0.86 1.20 9.70
C ASP A 24 -1.86 0.02 9.77
N ILE A 25 -2.47 -0.36 8.65
CA ILE A 25 -3.53 -1.39 8.62
C ILE A 25 -3.06 -2.81 9.00
N ILE A 26 -1.76 -3.10 8.90
CA ILE A 26 -1.18 -4.42 9.24
C ILE A 26 -0.48 -4.44 10.61
N GLU A 27 -0.72 -3.45 11.49
CA GLU A 27 -0.03 -3.34 12.79
C GLU A 27 -0.18 -4.57 13.70
N THR A 28 -1.29 -5.30 13.59
CA THR A 28 -1.63 -6.46 14.42
C THR A 28 -1.26 -7.80 13.77
N PHE A 29 -0.70 -7.76 12.56
CA PHE A 29 -0.47 -8.95 11.76
C PHE A 29 0.81 -9.65 12.25
N ASP A 30 0.78 -10.98 12.28
CA ASP A 30 2.00 -11.75 12.49
C ASP A 30 2.90 -11.70 11.24
N HIS A 31 4.15 -12.17 11.38
CA HIS A 31 5.15 -12.20 10.32
C HIS A 31 4.62 -12.81 9.01
N VAL A 32 3.93 -13.94 9.12
CA VAL A 32 3.46 -14.73 7.97
C VAL A 32 2.34 -13.99 7.24
N LEU A 33 1.45 -13.35 8.00
CA LEU A 33 0.37 -12.57 7.42
C LEU A 33 0.89 -11.27 6.81
N SER A 34 1.85 -10.59 7.45
CA SER A 34 2.51 -9.40 6.89
C SER A 34 3.18 -9.71 5.55
N GLU A 35 3.90 -10.83 5.43
CA GLU A 35 4.53 -11.24 4.16
C GLU A 35 3.50 -11.50 3.05
N GLN A 36 2.39 -12.15 3.37
CA GLN A 36 1.32 -12.39 2.41
C GLN A 36 0.68 -11.09 1.92
N VAL A 37 0.45 -10.14 2.82
CA VAL A 37 -0.05 -8.81 2.45
C VAL A 37 0.96 -8.07 1.57
N PHE A 38 2.25 -8.09 1.91
CA PHE A 38 3.26 -7.49 1.07
C PHE A 38 3.35 -8.18 -0.31
N LYS A 39 3.18 -9.50 -0.39
CA LYS A 39 3.07 -10.18 -1.70
C LYS A 39 1.90 -9.62 -2.52
N LEU A 40 0.72 -9.49 -1.90
CA LEU A 40 -0.47 -8.92 -2.55
C LEU A 40 -0.26 -7.46 -2.97
N PHE A 41 0.36 -6.65 -2.12
CA PHE A 41 0.71 -5.25 -2.46
C PHE A 41 1.65 -5.17 -3.66
N GLY A 42 2.63 -6.09 -3.78
CA GLY A 42 3.47 -6.18 -4.96
C GLY A 42 2.67 -6.49 -6.22
N GLU A 43 1.74 -7.44 -6.16
CA GLU A 43 0.85 -7.80 -7.28
C GLU A 43 -0.08 -6.63 -7.67
N MET A 44 -0.62 -5.91 -6.69
CA MET A 44 -1.41 -4.69 -6.91
C MET A 44 -0.56 -3.57 -7.51
N GLY A 45 0.72 -3.47 -7.13
CA GLY A 45 1.69 -2.54 -7.71
C GLY A 45 1.98 -2.78 -9.19
N CYS A 46 1.79 -4.00 -9.69
CA CYS A 46 1.87 -4.25 -11.15
C CYS A 46 0.72 -3.60 -11.93
N ALA A 47 -0.44 -3.39 -11.30
CA ALA A 47 -1.62 -2.78 -11.93
C ALA A 47 -1.77 -1.27 -11.64
N GLY A 48 -0.92 -0.70 -10.79
CA GLY A 48 -1.04 0.68 -10.34
C GLY A 48 0.05 1.07 -9.35
N GLN A 49 -0.31 1.87 -8.34
CA GLN A 49 0.62 2.25 -7.28
C GLN A 49 0.05 1.83 -5.93
N VAL A 50 0.92 1.28 -5.07
CA VAL A 50 0.61 0.99 -3.67
C VAL A 50 1.57 1.80 -2.80
N ILE A 51 1.02 2.62 -1.92
CA ILE A 51 1.77 3.42 -0.93
C ILE A 51 1.32 2.94 0.45
N TYR A 52 2.22 2.24 1.15
CA TYR A 52 1.97 1.80 2.51
C TYR A 52 2.78 2.65 3.48
N LEU A 53 2.09 3.28 4.42
CA LEU A 53 2.68 4.10 5.47
C LEU A 53 2.61 3.32 6.78
N THR A 54 3.75 3.27 7.47
CA THR A 54 3.79 2.68 8.80
C THR A 54 4.86 3.30 9.66
N HIS A 55 4.61 3.30 10.97
CA HIS A 55 5.62 3.61 11.96
C HIS A 55 6.39 2.37 12.45
N HIS A 56 5.98 1.16 12.05
CA HIS A 56 6.63 -0.09 12.46
C HIS A 56 7.82 -0.41 11.55
N GLN A 57 9.04 -0.11 12.00
CA GLN A 57 10.27 -0.36 11.22
C GLN A 57 10.41 -1.83 10.78
N TYR A 58 9.98 -2.77 11.61
CA TYR A 58 10.01 -4.21 11.29
C TYR A 58 9.25 -4.54 9.98
N LEU A 59 8.11 -3.89 9.73
CA LEU A 59 7.34 -4.10 8.51
C LEU A 59 8.07 -3.61 7.26
N CYS A 60 8.86 -2.53 7.39
CA CYS A 60 9.76 -2.09 6.31
C CYS A 60 10.84 -3.13 6.01
N GLU A 61 11.36 -3.82 7.02
CA GLU A 61 12.37 -4.88 6.82
C GLU A 61 11.76 -6.12 6.15
N VAL A 62 10.54 -6.52 6.54
CA VAL A 62 9.79 -7.59 5.86
C VAL A 62 9.56 -7.25 4.39
N ALA A 63 9.13 -6.01 4.09
CA ALA A 63 8.93 -5.55 2.71
C ALA A 63 10.24 -5.58 1.91
N LYS A 64 11.34 -5.06 2.48
CA LYS A 64 12.66 -5.07 1.82
C LYS A 64 13.13 -6.49 1.54
N ALA A 65 13.06 -7.40 2.52
CA ALA A 65 13.43 -8.80 2.31
C ALA A 65 12.62 -9.40 1.15
N ARG A 66 11.30 -9.18 1.16
CA ARG A 66 10.39 -9.73 0.16
C ARG A 66 10.63 -9.20 -1.27
N TYR A 67 11.03 -7.94 -1.42
CA TYR A 67 11.20 -7.30 -2.72
C TYR A 67 12.66 -7.29 -3.21
N SER A 68 13.65 -7.38 -2.32
CA SER A 68 15.07 -7.49 -2.72
C SER A 68 15.37 -8.86 -3.33
N GLU A 69 14.58 -9.89 -3.00
CA GLU A 69 14.63 -11.20 -3.65
C GLU A 69 13.97 -11.20 -5.05
N ARG A 70 13.31 -10.10 -5.43
CA ARG A 70 12.42 -10.00 -6.60
C ARG A 70 13.00 -9.17 -7.74
N ASP A 71 14.33 -9.13 -7.89
CA ASP A 71 15.01 -8.67 -9.12
C ASP A 71 14.74 -9.65 -10.29
N ASP A 72 13.47 -9.79 -10.67
CA ASP A 72 12.98 -10.45 -11.88
C ASP A 72 12.24 -9.36 -12.70
N PRO A 73 12.66 -9.07 -13.94
CA PRO A 73 12.18 -7.94 -14.74
C PRO A 73 10.67 -7.91 -15.03
#